data_AF-A0A9D8QFM1-F1
#
_entry.id   AF-A0A9D8QFM1-F1
#
_cell.length_a   1.000
_cell.length_b   1.000
_cell.length_c   1.000
_cell.angle_alpha   90.00
_cell.angle_beta   90.00
_cell.angle_gamma   90.00
#
_symmetry.space_group_name_H-M   'P 1'
#
loop_
_entity.id
_entity.type
_entity.pdbx_description
1 polymer ?
#
loop_
_entity_poly.entity_id
_entity_poly.type
_entity_poly.pdbx_seq_one_letter_code
_entity_poly.pdbx_strand_id
1 'polypeptide(L)' 'ILADEPTAALDSKRAGIVMDLLRKVAVEQEAAIIVVTHDEKIFDWFDRKYILRDGRLEPDDGAVLGAHGTSANEAE' A
#
# COMPACT_ATOMS: atom_id res chain seq x y z
N ILE A 1 -7.74 6.02 -5.30
CA ILE A 1 -8.65 5.04 -4.66
C ILE A 1 -8.51 5.18 -3.15
N LEU A 2 -9.61 5.31 -2.42
CA LEU A 2 -9.61 5.27 -0.96
C LEU A 2 -10.21 3.93 -0.54
N ALA A 3 -9.50 3.17 0.28
CA ALA A 3 -9.99 1.90 0.80
C ALA A 3 -9.86 1.87 2.33
N ASP A 4 -10.99 1.61 2.99
CA ASP A 4 -11.06 1.45 4.44
C ASP A 4 -11.07 -0.06 4.75
N GLU A 5 -10.01 -0.53 5.41
CA GLU A 5 -9.75 -1.92 5.75
C GLU A 5 -10.04 -2.94 4.62
N PRO A 6 -9.42 -2.79 3.42
CA PRO A 6 -9.75 -3.63 2.25
C PRO A 6 -9.45 -5.12 2.43
N THR A 7 -8.66 -5.49 3.44
CA THR A 7 -8.20 -6.85 3.69
C THR A 7 -8.78 -7.48 4.96
N ALA A 8 -9.67 -6.79 5.69
CA ALA A 8 -10.17 -7.25 7.00
C ALA A 8 -10.79 -8.66 6.99
N ALA A 9 -11.42 -9.05 5.88
CA ALA A 9 -12.06 -10.36 5.72
C ALA A 9 -11.18 -11.42 5.02
N LEU A 10 -9.93 -11.09 4.69
CA LEU A 10 -9.05 -11.93 3.87
C LEU A 10 -7.92 -12.54 4.70
N ASP A 11 -7.53 -13.76 4.34
CA ASP A 11 -6.29 -14.35 4.85
C ASP A 11 -5.06 -13.66 4.22
N SER A 12 -3.90 -13.81 4.86
CA SER A 12 -2.66 -13.12 4.46
C SER A 12 -2.29 -13.32 2.98
N LYS A 13 -2.58 -14.50 2.39
CA LYS A 13 -2.26 -14.77 0.99
C LYS A 13 -3.19 -14.01 0.04
N ARG A 14 -4.49 -13.98 0.35
CA ARG A 14 -5.47 -13.22 -0.44
C ARG A 14 -5.29 -11.73 -0.29
N ALA A 15 -4.95 -11.26 0.91
CA ALA A 15 -4.62 -9.86 1.17
C ALA A 15 -3.50 -9.37 0.24
N GLY A 16 -2.39 -10.13 0.13
CA GLY A 16 -1.30 -9.79 -0.78
C GLY A 16 -1.73 -9.66 -2.25
N ILE A 17 -2.55 -10.60 -2.75
CA ILE A 17 -3.05 -10.55 -4.14
C ILE A 17 -3.90 -9.29 -4.39
N VAL A 18 -4.75 -8.91 -3.43
CA VAL A 18 -5.56 -7.69 -3.54
C VAL A 18 -4.67 -6.45 -3.54
N MET A 19 -3.66 -6.41 -2.67
CA MET A 19 -2.71 -5.30 -2.61
C MET A 19 -1.90 -5.15 -3.90
N ASP A 20 -1.44 -6.25 -4.49
CA ASP A 20 -0.74 -6.25 -5.78
C ASP A 20 -1.62 -5.69 -6.90
N LEU A 21 -2.89 -6.10 -6.93
CA LEU A 21 -3.86 -5.61 -7.92
C LEU A 21 -4.12 -4.11 -7.74
N LEU A 22 -4.35 -3.66 -6.51
CA LEU A 22 -4.54 -2.24 -6.21
C LEU A 22 -3.34 -1.42 -6.66
N ARG A 23 -2.11 -1.86 -6.32
CA ARG A 23 -0.88 -1.21 -6.75
C ARG A 23 -0.76 -1.13 -8.27
N LYS A 24 -1.05 -2.23 -8.98
CA LYS A 24 -1.02 -2.26 -10.45
C LYS A 24 -1.98 -1.23 -11.05
N VAL A 25 -3.21 -1.18 -10.56
CA VAL A 25 -4.22 -0.20 -11.02
C VAL A 25 -3.78 1.23 -10.70
N ALA A 26 -3.14 1.46 -9.55
CA ALA A 26 -2.59 2.77 -9.18
C ALA A 26 -1.58 3.27 -10.22
N VAL A 27 -0.64 2.40 -10.59
CA VAL A 27 0.43 2.70 -11.55
C VAL A 27 -0.13 2.91 -12.95
N GLU A 28 -1.00 2.02 -13.42
CA GLU A 28 -1.59 2.11 -14.77
C GLU A 28 -2.45 3.37 -14.97
N GLN A 29 -3.10 3.84 -13.91
CA GLN A 29 -4.01 4.99 -13.96
C GLN A 29 -3.39 6.29 -13.44
N GLU A 30 -2.08 6.28 -13.11
CA GLU A 30 -1.39 7.40 -12.45
C GLU A 30 -2.18 7.94 -11.23
N ALA A 31 -2.80 7.03 -10.48
CA ALA A 31 -3.72 7.37 -9.39
C ALA A 31 -3.09 7.10 -8.02
N ALA A 32 -3.31 8.00 -7.07
CA ALA A 32 -2.96 7.76 -5.68
C ALA A 32 -3.92 6.75 -5.03
N ILE A 33 -3.38 5.83 -4.23
CA ILE A 33 -4.15 4.93 -3.37
C ILE A 33 -3.86 5.27 -1.91
N ILE A 34 -4.92 5.42 -1.14
CA ILE A 34 -4.87 5.64 0.31
C ILE A 34 -5.62 4.47 0.94
N VAL A 35 -4.94 3.77 1.84
CA VAL A 35 -5.53 2.66 2.59
C VAL A 35 -5.47 2.97 4.06
N VAL A 36 -6.61 2.79 4.74
CA VAL A 36 -6.69 2.79 6.20
C VAL A 36 -6.72 1.34 6.64
N THR A 37 -5.79 0.94 7.50
CA THR A 37 -5.70 -0.44 7.98
C THR A 37 -4.95 -0.49 9.30
N HIS A 38 -5.31 -1.46 10.14
CA HIS A 38 -4.56 -1.85 11.32
C HIS A 38 -3.71 -3.12 11.08
N ASP A 39 -3.74 -3.69 9.87
CA ASP A 39 -3.00 -4.89 9.52
C ASP A 39 -1.56 -4.55 9.09
N GLU A 40 -0.60 -4.84 9.98
CA GLU A 40 0.82 -4.60 9.72
C GLU A 40 1.37 -5.43 8.57
N LYS A 41 0.72 -6.55 8.24
CA LYS A 41 1.19 -7.46 7.20
C LYS A 41 1.18 -6.85 5.81
N ILE A 42 0.40 -5.78 5.59
CA ILE A 42 0.30 -5.14 4.27
C ILE A 42 1.13 -3.85 4.15
N PHE A 43 1.86 -3.46 5.20
CA PHE A 43 2.62 -2.22 5.22
C PHE A 43 3.72 -2.16 4.15
N ASP A 44 4.32 -3.31 3.81
CA ASP A 44 5.41 -3.41 2.83
C ASP A 44 4.97 -3.08 1.38
N TRP A 45 3.67 -3.01 1.10
CA TRP A 45 3.14 -2.67 -0.23
C TRP A 45 3.06 -1.16 -0.49
N PHE A 46 3.23 -0.33 0.54
CA PHE A 46 3.02 1.12 0.46
C PHE A 46 4.34 1.88 0.48
N ASP A 47 4.42 2.95 -0.30
CA ASP A 47 5.61 3.80 -0.34
C ASP A 47 5.77 4.66 0.92
N ARG A 48 4.66 4.96 1.60
CA ARG A 48 4.60 5.85 2.77
C ARG A 48 3.59 5.33 3.77
N LYS A 49 3.91 5.51 5.04
CA LYS A 49 3.04 5.17 6.15
C LYS A 49 2.83 6.37 7.06
N TYR A 50 1.59 6.57 7.48
CA TYR A 50 1.21 7.59 8.45
C TYR A 50 0.45 6.93 9.59
N ILE A 51 0.76 7.35 10.81
CA ILE A 51 0.05 6.92 12.01
C ILE A 51 -0.91 8.05 12.40
N LEU A 52 -2.19 7.70 12.60
CA LEU A 52 -3.17 8.63 13.15
C LEU A 52 -3.20 8.48 14.67
N ARG A 53 -2.73 9.49 15.40
CA ARG A 53 -2.70 9.54 16.87
C ARG A 53 -3.40 10.80 17.38
N ASP A 54 -4.40 10.63 18.24
CA ASP A 54 -5.16 11.75 18.83
C ASP A 54 -5.68 12.76 17.80
N GLY A 55 -6.15 12.25 16.64
CA GLY A 55 -6.64 13.06 15.52
C GLY A 55 -5.54 13.78 14.72
N ARG A 56 -4.26 13.49 14.98
CA ARG A 56 -3.10 14.02 14.24
C ARG A 56 -2.44 12.93 13.42
N LEU A 57 -2.17 13.23 12.16
CA LEU A 57 -1.36 12.37 11.30
C LEU A 57 0.12 12.65 11.53
N GLU A 58 0.86 11.61 11.89
CA GLU A 58 2.30 11.64 12.07
C GLU A 58 2.93 10.72 11.02
N PRO A 59 3.96 11.15 10.28
CA PRO A 59 4.70 10.24 9.40
C PRO A 59 5.35 9.16 10.26
N ASP A 60 5.27 7.90 9.83
CA ASP A 60 6.08 6.85 10.40
C ASP A 60 7.39 6.77 9.62
N ASP A 61 8.44 7.35 10.19
CA ASP A 61 9.81 7.34 9.64
C ASP A 61 10.51 5.98 9.83
N GLY A 62 9.82 5.00 10.41
CA GLY A 62 10.26 3.61 10.43
C GLY A 62 10.49 3.14 9.00
N ALA A 63 11.76 3.07 8.60
CA ALA A 63 12.22 2.78 7.24
C ALA A 63 11.32 1.76 6.55
N VAL A 64 10.47 2.25 5.65
CA VAL A 64 9.86 1.38 4.65
C VAL A 64 11.04 0.96 3.78
N LEU A 65 11.58 -0.23 4.05
CA LEU A 65 12.68 -0.79 3.28
C LEU A 65 12.22 -0.83 1.82
N GLY A 66 12.81 0.04 1.00
CA GLY A 66 12.58 0.00 -0.43
C GLY A 66 12.99 -1.36 -1.00
N ALA A 67 12.20 -1.85 -1.95
CA ALA A 67 12.64 -2.48 -3.20
C ALA A 67 11.61 -3.51 -3.72
N HIS A 68 10.47 -3.05 -4.24
CA HIS A 68 9.81 -3.79 -5.32
C HIS A 68 9.84 -2.95 -6.58
N GLY A 69 10.90 -3.23 -7.36
CA GLY A 69 11.37 -2.50 -8.51
C GLY A 69 10.26 -2.03 -9.44
N THR A 70 10.35 -0.76 -9.78
CA THR A 70 10.02 -0.30 -11.12
C THR A 70 10.95 -1.07 -12.08
N SER A 71 10.57 -2.28 -12.50
CA SER A 71 11.02 -2.75 -13.80
C SER A 71 10.27 -1.88 -14.80
N ALA A 72 10.93 -0.80 -15.20
CA ALA A 72 10.69 -0.18 -16.48
C ALA A 72 10.57 -1.31 -17.49
N ASN A 73 9.37 -1.50 -18.02
CA ASN A 73 9.22 -2.16 -19.30
C ASN A 73 9.82 -1.17 -20.29
N GLU A 74 11.14 -1.27 -20.50
CA GLU A 74 11.80 -0.62 -21.61
C GLU A 74 11.09 -1.05 -22.88
N ALA A 75 10.61 -0.03 -23.58
CA ALA A 75 10.15 -0.15 -24.94
C ALA A 75 11.30 -0.59 -25.85
N GLU A 76 10.91 -1.29 -26.91
CA GLU A 76 11.67 -1.67 -28.13
C GLU A 76 12.38 -3.04 -28.15
#